data_AF-A0A962Y1Y2-F1
#
_entry.id   AF-A0A962Y1Y2-F1
#
_cell.length_a   1.000
_cell.length_b   1.000
_cell.length_c   1.000
_cell.angle_alpha   90.00
_cell.angle_beta   90.00
_cell.angle_gamma   90.00
#
_symmetry.space_group_name_H-M   'P 1'
#
loop_
_entity.id
_entity.type
_entity.pdbx_description
1 polymer ?
#
loop_
_entity_poly.entity_id
_entity_poly.type
_entity_poly.pdbx_seq_one_letter_code
_entity_poly.pdbx_strand_id
1 'polypeptide(L)' 'MAFRFASLGSGSRGNATVIEAGTTRVLVDCGFAAREFVSRCHRLDFDPTGLAAILVTHEHG' A
#
# COMPACT_ATOMS: atom_id res chain seq x y z
N MET A 1 4.29 -9.65 18.86
CA MET A 1 4.18 -8.62 17.81
C MET A 1 3.09 -9.06 16.86
N ALA A 2 2.07 -8.24 16.62
CA ALA A 2 0.99 -8.56 15.67
C ALA A 2 1.30 -7.93 14.31
N PHE A 3 1.05 -8.67 13.23
CA PHE A 3 1.06 -8.13 11.89
C PHE A 3 -0.34 -7.67 11.50
N ARG A 4 -0.43 -6.54 10.79
CA ARG A 4 -1.67 -6.06 10.18
C ARG A 4 -1.47 -5.92 8.67
N PHE A 5 -2.51 -6.26 7.94
CA PHE A 5 -2.50 -6.25 6.48
C PHE A 5 -3.74 -5.51 5.99
N ALA A 6 -3.57 -4.69 4.95
CA ALA A 6 -4.67 -4.06 4.26
C ALA A 6 -4.44 -4.13 2.75
N SER A 7 -5.32 -4.82 2.03
CA SER A 7 -5.31 -4.80 0.57
C SER A 7 -6.07 -3.56 0.09
N LEU A 8 -5.36 -2.65 -0.58
CA LEU A 8 -5.95 -1.48 -1.24
C LEU A 8 -6.43 -1.85 -2.66
N GLY A 9 -5.93 -2.96 -3.22
CA GLY A 9 -6.44 -3.63 -4.41
C GLY A 9 -5.54 -4.79 -4.82
N SER A 10 -6.07 -5.68 -5.67
CA SER A 10 -5.50 -7.01 -5.90
C SER A 10 -5.64 -7.54 -7.33
N GLY A 11 -5.80 -6.68 -8.34
CA GLY A 11 -6.15 -7.14 -9.69
C GLY A 11 -5.68 -6.24 -10.83
N SER A 12 -6.20 -6.50 -12.04
CA SER A 12 -5.78 -5.84 -13.30
C SER A 12 -6.01 -4.33 -13.34
N ARG A 13 -6.80 -3.79 -12.42
CA ARG A 13 -7.01 -2.34 -12.24
C ARG A 13 -6.04 -1.72 -11.23
N GLY A 14 -5.01 -2.47 -10.85
CA GLY A 14 -3.95 -2.09 -9.92
C GLY A 14 -3.94 -2.95 -8.65
N ASN A 15 -2.73 -3.14 -8.13
CA ASN A 15 -2.44 -3.83 -6.88
C ASN A 15 -1.76 -2.87 -5.90
N ALA A 16 -2.15 -2.94 -4.63
CA ALA A 16 -1.33 -2.40 -3.54
C ALA A 16 -1.75 -3.04 -2.23
N THR A 17 -0.77 -3.40 -1.41
CA THR A 17 -1.00 -3.97 -0.07
C THR A 17 -0.13 -3.25 0.95
N VAL A 18 -0.72 -2.80 2.04
CA VAL A 18 0.00 -2.24 3.19
C VAL A 18 0.21 -3.34 4.23
N ILE A 19 1.45 -3.45 4.71
CA ILE A 19 1.84 -4.33 5.80
C ILE A 19 2.36 -3.48 6.95
N GLU A 20 1.81 -3.68 8.14
CA GLU A 20 2.23 -3.00 9.37
C GLU A 20 2.73 -4.03 10.39
N ALA A 21 3.90 -3.74 10.98
CA ALA A 21 4.50 -4.51 12.07
C ALA A 21 5.13 -3.54 13.08
N GLY A 22 4.48 -3.39 14.25
CA GLY A 22 4.89 -2.37 15.23
C GLY A 22 4.72 -0.96 14.66
N THR A 23 5.80 -0.17 14.63
CA THR A 23 5.82 1.19 14.05
C THR A 23 6.20 1.21 12.56
N THR A 24 6.56 0.06 12.00
CA THR A 24 7.02 -0.04 10.61
C THR A 24 5.86 -0.34 9.69
N ARG A 25 5.74 0.44 8.62
CA ARG A 25 4.74 0.29 7.56
C ARG A 25 5.45 0.17 6.22
N VAL A 26 5.09 -0.85 5.45
CA VAL A 26 5.63 -1.07 4.10
C VAL A 26 4.48 -1.21 3.12
N LEU A 27 4.62 -0.58 1.96
CA LEU A 27 3.73 -0.75 0.83
C LEU A 27 4.31 -1.79 -0.12
N VAL A 28 3.53 -2.80 -0.49
CA VAL A 28 3.86 -3.76 -1.55
C VAL A 28 3.08 -3.36 -2.80
N ASP A 29 3.83 -2.93 -3.81
CA ASP A 29 3.36 -2.36 -5.07
C ASP A 29 2.42 -1.14 -4.93
N CYS A 30 2.32 -0.38 -6.02
CA CYS A 30 1.37 0.72 -6.15
C CYS A 30 0.87 0.80 -7.60
N GLY A 31 0.18 -0.25 -8.05
CA GLY A 31 -0.35 -0.37 -9.42
C GLY A 31 -1.51 0.57 -9.76
N PHE A 32 -1.75 1.64 -8.98
CA PHE A 32 -2.74 2.68 -9.28
C PHE A 32 -2.05 4.01 -9.54
N ALA A 33 -2.75 4.94 -10.18
CA ALA A 33 -2.36 6.34 -10.17
C ALA A 33 -2.28 6.87 -8.72
N ALA A 34 -1.29 7.70 -8.42
CA ALA A 34 -1.03 8.21 -7.07
C ALA A 34 -2.27 8.82 -6.39
N ARG A 35 -3.11 9.55 -7.15
CA ARG A 35 -4.38 10.11 -6.65
C ARG A 35 -5.35 9.06 -6.11
N GLU A 36 -5.39 7.90 -6.75
CA GLU A 36 -6.31 6.82 -6.40
C GLU A 36 -5.77 6.03 -5.20
N PHE A 37 -4.46 5.82 -5.14
CA PHE A 37 -3.80 5.30 -3.95
C PHE A 37 -4.11 6.16 -2.73
N VAL A 38 -3.86 7.48 -2.78
CA VAL A 38 -4.13 8.41 -1.68
C VAL A 38 -5.61 8.40 -1.26
N SER A 39 -6.54 8.39 -2.22
CA SER A 39 -7.97 8.28 -1.94
C SER A 39 -8.33 6.99 -1.18
N ARG A 40 -7.74 5.85 -1.56
CA ARG A 40 -7.95 4.57 -0.89
C ARG A 40 -7.32 4.54 0.51
N CYS A 41 -6.15 5.18 0.68
CA CYS A 41 -5.52 5.36 1.98
C CYS A 41 -6.42 6.13 2.96
N HIS A 42 -7.00 7.25 2.53
CA HIS A 42 -7.93 8.03 3.36
C HIS A 42 -9.17 7.23 3.78
N ARG A 43 -9.69 6.35 2.91
CA ARG A 43 -10.83 5.48 3.27
C ARG A 43 -10.51 4.46 4.36
N LEU A 44 -9.24 4.13 4.56
CA LEU A 44 -8.76 3.21 5.60
C LEU A 44 -8.14 3.95 6.80
N ASP A 45 -8.27 5.28 6.87
CA ASP A 45 -7.62 6.13 7.87
C ASP A 45 -6.09 5.88 7.95
N PHE A 46 -5.50 5.63 6.78
CA PHE A 46 -4.08 5.37 6.62
C PHE A 46 -3.37 6.59 6.04
N ASP A 47 -2.36 7.08 6.75
CA ASP A 47 -1.47 8.14 6.25
C ASP A 47 -0.28 7.53 5.50
N PRO A 48 -0.20 7.69 4.16
CA PRO A 48 0.89 7.13 3.36
C PRO A 48 2.24 7.81 3.62
N THR A 49 2.29 8.98 4.26
CA THR A 49 3.58 9.64 4.59
C THR A 49 4.36 8.90 5.67
N GLY A 50 3.69 8.04 6.45
CA GLY A 50 4.32 7.17 7.45
C GLY A 50 4.89 5.85 6.90
N LEU A 51 4.93 5.66 5.58
CA LEU A 51 5.56 4.51 4.96
C LEU A 51 7.08 4.56 5.15
N ALA A 52 7.65 3.47 5.68
CA ALA A 52 9.09 3.33 5.81
C ALA A 52 9.75 2.88 4.49
N ALA A 53 9.01 2.13 3.66
CA ALA A 53 9.49 1.64 2.38
C ALA A 53 8.35 1.29 1.42
N ILE A 54 8.70 1.24 0.13
CA ILE A 54 7.87 0.68 -0.95
C ILE A 54 8.66 -0.49 -1.55
N LEU A 55 8.06 -1.68 -1.52
CA LEU A 55 8.57 -2.87 -2.19
C LEU A 55 7.86 -2.99 -3.54
N VAL A 56 8.62 -2.78 -4.62
CA VAL A 56 8.17 -3.04 -5.98
C VAL A 56 8.50 -4.48 -6.33
N THR A 57 7.50 -5.27 -6.67
CA THR A 57 7.68 -6.69 -7.00
C THR A 57 8.14 -6.87 -8.44
N HIS A 58 7.58 -6.06 -9.36
CA HIS A 58 7.93 -6.04 -10.78
C HIS A 58 7.46 -4.73 -11.43
N GLU A 59 7.95 -4.47 -12.64
CA GLU A 59 7.45 -3.39 -13.50
C GLU A 59 6.44 -3.92 -14.52
N HIS A 60 5.45 -3.09 -14.83
CA HIS A 60 4.63 -3.26 -16.03
C HIS A 60 5.29 -2.42 -17.12
N GLY A 61 5.74 -3.08 -18.20
CA GLY A 61 6.48 -2.46 -19.29
C GLY A 61 5.77 -1.30 -19.98
#